data_AF-A0A920JZ08-F1
#
_entry.id   AF-A0A920JZ08-F1
#
_cell.length_a   1.000
_cell.length_b   1.000
_cell.length_c   1.000
_cell.angle_alpha   90.00
_cell.angle_beta   90.00
_cell.angle_gamma   90.00
#
_symmetry.space_group_name_H-M   'P 1'
#
loop_
_entity.id
_entity.type
_entity.pdbx_description
1 polymer ?
#
loop_
_entity_poly.entity_id
_entity_poly.type
_entity_poly.pdbx_seq_one_letter_code
_entity_poly.pdbx_strand_id
1 'polypeptide(L)'
;MFTIQDFLLQFQMVSASVSTVEHLLSALAGLGIDNATIELDGPEVPIMDGSSRPFVFLIQSAGIKEQNHPKKFIKITKDIEVKQNDKWAKIEPFDGFKVAFTIDFDHPSFPKETQTSTIDFSTISYLSQVSRARTFGFAKDIENLRKNNLALGGSVNNAIVIDDYKIS
;
A
#
# COMPACT_ATOMS: atom_id res chain seq x y z
N MET A 1 17.13 15.31 -5.86
CA MET A 1 17.51 13.93 -6.25
C MET A 1 16.49 13.04 -5.57
N PHE A 2 15.64 12.35 -6.32
CA PHE A 2 14.63 11.47 -5.73
C PHE A 2 15.29 10.15 -5.28
N THR A 3 14.81 9.59 -4.17
CA THR A 3 15.28 8.31 -3.61
C THR A 3 14.13 7.30 -3.57
N ILE A 4 14.43 6.00 -3.38
CA ILE A 4 13.41 4.95 -3.18
C ILE A 4 12.43 5.33 -2.04
N GLN A 5 12.95 5.98 -1.00
CA GLN A 5 12.19 6.39 0.18
C GLN A 5 11.11 7.44 -0.12
N ASP A 6 11.20 8.13 -1.27
CA ASP A 6 10.19 9.10 -1.68
C ASP A 6 8.93 8.42 -2.27
N PHE A 7 9.01 7.12 -2.61
CA PHE A 7 7.96 6.42 -3.37
C PHE A 7 7.45 5.13 -2.72
N LEU A 8 8.28 4.41 -1.96
CA LEU A 8 7.96 3.08 -1.44
C LEU A 8 8.39 2.95 0.02
N LEU A 9 7.75 2.05 0.78
CA LEU A 9 8.17 1.76 2.15
C LEU A 9 9.37 0.80 2.15
N GLN A 10 10.28 1.02 3.10
CA GLN A 10 11.50 0.25 3.25
C GLN A 10 11.74 -0.09 4.72
N PHE A 11 12.07 -1.36 5.01
CA PHE A 11 12.68 -1.74 6.28
C PHE A 11 14.20 -1.65 6.16
N GLN A 12 14.84 -0.98 7.12
CA GLN A 12 16.28 -0.82 7.15
C GLN A 12 16.87 -1.49 8.40
N MET A 13 17.82 -2.39 8.15
CA MET A 13 18.73 -2.97 9.14
C MET A 13 20.11 -2.33 8.98
N VAL A 14 21.02 -2.58 9.94
CA VAL A 14 22.36 -1.95 9.99
C VAL A 14 23.14 -2.09 8.68
N SER A 15 23.01 -3.22 7.98
CA SER A 15 23.74 -3.51 6.74
C SER A 15 22.87 -3.98 5.55
N ALA A 16 21.55 -3.99 5.71
CA ALA A 16 20.63 -4.52 4.70
C ALA A 16 19.30 -3.78 4.72
N SER A 17 18.57 -3.83 3.62
CA SER A 17 17.24 -3.25 3.54
C SER A 17 16.32 -4.07 2.66
N VAL A 18 15.02 -4.02 2.96
CA VAL A 18 13.96 -4.61 2.16
C VAL A 18 12.99 -3.52 1.73
N SER A 19 12.78 -3.37 0.42
CA SER A 19 11.90 -2.36 -0.18
C SER A 19 10.56 -2.94 -0.66
N THR A 20 9.58 -2.07 -0.88
CA THR A 20 8.28 -2.38 -1.51
C THR A 20 7.40 -3.29 -0.64
N VAL A 21 7.49 -3.11 0.68
CA VAL A 21 6.86 -3.99 1.68
C VAL A 21 5.36 -3.73 1.86
N GLU A 22 4.86 -2.58 1.43
CA GLU A 22 3.52 -2.06 1.71
C GLU A 22 2.38 -2.97 1.24
N HIS A 23 2.43 -3.54 0.03
CA HIS A 23 1.36 -4.40 -0.48
C HIS A 23 1.32 -5.75 0.25
N LEU A 24 2.49 -6.30 0.59
CA LEU A 24 2.56 -7.52 1.38
C LEU A 24 2.04 -7.29 2.80
N LEU A 25 2.49 -6.20 3.45
CA LEU A 25 2.00 -5.83 4.79
C LEU A 25 0.50 -5.53 4.79
N SER A 26 -0.03 -4.91 3.72
CA SER A 26 -1.47 -4.69 3.55
C SER A 26 -2.24 -6.01 3.49
N ALA A 27 -1.74 -7.00 2.73
CA ALA A 27 -2.35 -8.32 2.66
C ALA A 27 -2.33 -9.06 4.01
N LEU A 28 -1.21 -9.00 4.73
CA LEU A 28 -1.07 -9.60 6.07
C LEU A 28 -2.03 -8.95 7.06
N ALA A 29 -2.11 -7.61 7.08
CA ALA A 29 -3.04 -6.87 7.92
C ALA A 29 -4.50 -7.19 7.57
N GLY A 30 -4.84 -7.19 6.27
CA GLY A 30 -6.19 -7.46 5.78
C GLY A 30 -6.68 -8.89 6.02
N LEU A 31 -5.76 -9.86 6.15
CA LEU A 31 -6.05 -11.24 6.54
C LEU A 31 -5.87 -11.52 8.04
N GLY A 32 -5.44 -10.51 8.82
CA GLY A 32 -5.24 -10.65 10.25
C GLY A 32 -4.07 -11.55 10.65
N ILE A 33 -3.03 -11.67 9.82
CA ILE A 33 -1.83 -12.46 10.12
C ILE A 33 -0.94 -11.71 11.12
N ASP A 34 -0.72 -12.29 12.30
CA ASP A 34 0.17 -11.72 13.33
C ASP A 34 1.62 -12.17 13.19
N ASN A 35 1.83 -13.44 12.86
CA ASN A 35 3.15 -14.07 12.87
C ASN A 35 3.40 -14.75 11.53
N ALA A 36 4.46 -14.33 10.84
CA ALA A 36 4.90 -14.93 9.58
C ALA A 36 6.42 -14.75 9.42
N THR A 37 7.05 -15.70 8.73
CA THR A 37 8.42 -15.57 8.24
C THR A 37 8.35 -15.31 6.74
N ILE A 38 8.98 -14.23 6.29
CA ILE A 38 9.03 -13.84 4.88
C ILE A 38 10.50 -13.93 4.45
N GLU A 39 10.78 -14.84 3.53
CA GLU A 39 12.11 -15.03 2.96
C GLU A 39 12.16 -14.39 1.57
N LEU A 40 13.24 -13.66 1.29
CA LEU A 40 13.47 -12.98 0.03
C LEU A 40 14.89 -13.26 -0.44
N ASP A 41 15.03 -13.64 -1.70
CA ASP A 41 16.34 -13.83 -2.35
C ASP A 41 16.96 -12.50 -2.83
N GLY A 42 16.23 -11.39 -2.72
CA GLY A 42 16.64 -10.07 -3.16
C GLY A 42 16.23 -8.96 -2.19
N PRO A 43 16.64 -7.71 -2.44
CA PRO A 43 16.41 -6.57 -1.55
C PRO A 43 14.99 -5.98 -1.66
N GLU A 44 14.09 -6.59 -2.43
CA GLU A 44 12.77 -6.05 -2.73
C GLU A 44 11.70 -7.15 -2.72
N VAL A 45 10.54 -6.85 -2.13
CA VAL A 45 9.35 -7.67 -2.23
C VAL A 45 8.80 -7.58 -3.67
N PRO A 46 8.41 -8.70 -4.32
CA PRO A 46 7.91 -8.65 -5.69
C PRO A 46 6.64 -7.81 -5.80
N ILE A 47 6.58 -6.93 -6.81
CA ILE A 47 5.43 -6.03 -7.01
C ILE A 47 4.15 -6.75 -7.46
N MET A 48 4.27 -8.01 -7.92
CA MET A 48 3.18 -8.84 -8.44
C MET A 48 2.39 -8.14 -9.55
N ASP A 49 1.06 -7.99 -9.41
CA ASP A 49 0.20 -7.25 -10.35
C ASP A 49 0.02 -5.76 -9.94
N GLY A 50 0.82 -5.28 -8.99
CA GLY A 50 0.72 -3.93 -8.43
C GLY A 50 -0.29 -3.79 -7.30
N SER A 51 -1.00 -4.86 -6.92
CA SER A 51 -1.97 -4.87 -5.83
C SER A 51 -1.58 -5.86 -4.72
N SER A 52 -2.39 -5.90 -3.66
CA SER A 52 -2.22 -6.87 -2.57
C SER A 52 -2.89 -8.22 -2.87
N ARG A 53 -3.74 -8.30 -3.91
CA ARG A 53 -4.55 -9.49 -4.25
C ARG A 53 -3.71 -10.76 -4.48
N PRO A 54 -2.57 -10.73 -5.20
CA PRO A 54 -1.76 -11.93 -5.38
C PRO A 54 -1.24 -12.48 -4.06
N PHE A 55 -0.82 -11.62 -3.12
CA PHE A 55 -0.40 -12.04 -1.79
C PHE A 55 -1.56 -12.63 -0.98
N VAL A 56 -2.73 -11.99 -1.01
CA VAL A 56 -3.94 -12.52 -0.37
C VAL A 56 -4.23 -13.94 -0.86
N PHE A 57 -4.19 -14.16 -2.18
CA PHE A 57 -4.43 -15.46 -2.78
C PHE A 57 -3.42 -16.51 -2.29
N LEU A 58 -2.13 -16.18 -2.27
CA LEU A 58 -1.08 -17.09 -1.82
C LEU A 58 -1.21 -17.44 -0.33
N ILE A 59 -1.49 -16.45 0.52
CA ILE A 59 -1.68 -16.67 1.96
C ILE A 59 -2.91 -17.55 2.23
N GLN A 60 -4.04 -17.26 1.57
CA GLN A 60 -5.24 -18.09 1.72
C GLN A 60 -5.03 -19.51 1.20
N SER A 61 -4.28 -19.68 0.12
CA SER A 61 -3.94 -20.99 -0.45
C SER A 61 -3.04 -21.81 0.48
N ALA A 62 -2.11 -21.14 1.19
CA ALA A 62 -1.28 -21.78 2.21
C ALA A 62 -2.08 -22.14 3.48
N GLY A 63 -3.19 -21.43 3.74
CA GLY A 63 -4.02 -21.58 4.91
C GLY A 63 -3.53 -20.75 6.10
N ILE A 64 -4.45 -20.42 7.00
CA ILE A 64 -4.19 -19.65 8.21
C ILE A 64 -4.36 -20.55 9.42
N LYS A 65 -3.37 -20.56 10.31
CA LYS A 65 -3.40 -21.36 11.54
C LYS A 65 -3.58 -20.46 12.75
N GLU A 66 -4.66 -20.69 13.49
CA GLU A 66 -4.86 -20.07 14.79
C GLU A 66 -3.83 -20.60 15.80
N GLN A 67 -3.31 -19.69 16.63
CA GLN A 67 -2.39 -20.01 17.70
C GLN A 67 -3.11 -19.86 19.03
N ASN A 68 -2.76 -20.70 20.01
CA ASN A 68 -3.31 -20.62 21.36
C ASN A 68 -2.68 -19.47 22.17
N HIS A 69 -2.83 -18.25 21.66
CA HIS A 69 -2.39 -17.01 22.28
C HIS A 69 -3.33 -15.89 21.86
N PRO A 70 -3.77 -15.02 22.78
CA PRO A 70 -4.65 -13.91 22.42
C PRO A 70 -3.95 -12.95 21.45
N LYS A 71 -4.68 -12.56 20.39
CA LYS A 71 -4.28 -11.50 19.46
C LYS A 71 -4.28 -10.15 20.20
N LYS A 72 -3.22 -9.37 20.03
CA LYS A 72 -3.07 -8.05 20.66
C LYS A 72 -3.47 -6.98 19.66
N PHE A 73 -4.18 -5.97 20.13
CA PHE A 73 -4.61 -4.82 19.33
C PHE A 73 -4.08 -3.53 19.96
N ILE A 74 -3.73 -2.57 19.10
CA ILE A 74 -3.41 -1.21 19.53
C ILE A 74 -4.71 -0.40 19.50
N LYS A 75 -5.20 0.03 20.67
CA LYS A 75 -6.36 0.91 20.78
C LYS A 75 -5.91 2.37 20.80
N ILE A 76 -6.41 3.17 19.87
CA ILE A 76 -6.20 4.61 19.87
C ILE A 76 -7.08 5.24 20.95
N THR A 77 -6.47 5.96 21.89
CA THR A 77 -7.17 6.55 23.06
C THR A 77 -7.25 8.07 22.99
N LYS A 78 -6.47 8.70 22.10
CA LYS A 78 -6.43 10.14 21.88
C LYS A 78 -6.11 10.42 20.41
N ASP A 79 -6.56 11.58 19.94
CA ASP A 79 -6.21 12.10 18.61
C ASP A 79 -4.69 12.32 18.52
N ILE A 80 -4.11 11.86 17.40
CA ILE A 80 -2.73 12.15 17.02
C ILE A 80 -2.75 12.60 15.57
N GLU A 81 -2.17 13.76 15.30
CA GLU A 81 -2.09 14.33 13.96
C GLU A 81 -0.66 14.76 13.66
N VAL A 82 -0.20 14.46 12.45
CA VAL A 82 1.05 14.95 11.89
C VAL A 82 0.77 15.71 10.60
N LYS A 83 1.44 16.86 10.43
CA LYS A 83 1.30 17.73 9.26
C LYS A 83 2.66 18.06 8.67
N GLN A 84 2.77 18.04 7.35
CA GLN A 84 3.94 18.48 6.61
C GLN A 84 3.46 19.17 5.32
N ASN A 85 3.67 20.48 5.23
CA ASN A 85 3.18 21.32 4.13
C ASN A 85 1.66 21.18 3.92
N ASP A 86 1.25 20.76 2.73
CA ASP A 86 -0.13 20.49 2.31
C ASP A 86 -0.62 19.07 2.65
N LYS A 87 0.23 18.23 3.25
CA LYS A 87 -0.07 16.83 3.59
C LYS A 87 -0.27 16.64 5.10
N TRP A 88 -1.16 15.74 5.46
CA TRP A 88 -1.38 15.37 6.86
C TRP A 88 -1.84 13.92 7.00
N ALA A 89 -1.63 13.36 8.19
CA ALA A 89 -2.19 12.08 8.61
C ALA A 89 -2.70 12.19 10.05
N LYS A 90 -3.91 11.69 10.30
CA LYS A 90 -4.54 11.69 11.63
C LYS A 90 -5.02 10.29 12.00
N ILE A 91 -4.87 9.94 13.26
CA ILE A 91 -5.54 8.80 13.89
C ILE A 91 -6.39 9.30 15.05
N GLU A 92 -7.59 8.76 15.17
CA GLU A 92 -8.59 9.17 16.15
C GLU A 92 -9.16 7.94 16.86
N PRO A 93 -9.62 8.06 18.11
CA PRO A 93 -10.34 6.98 18.78
C PRO A 93 -11.58 6.55 17.98
N PHE A 94 -11.66 5.27 17.67
CA PHE A 94 -12.79 4.66 16.97
C PHE A 94 -12.98 3.22 17.45
N ASP A 95 -14.23 2.83 17.70
CA ASP A 95 -14.57 1.45 18.09
C ASP A 95 -14.70 0.57 16.84
N GLY A 96 -13.55 0.27 16.23
CA GLY A 96 -13.44 -0.50 15.00
C GLY A 96 -12.15 -0.17 14.26
N PHE A 97 -12.13 -0.43 12.96
CA PHE A 97 -11.04 0.01 12.08
C PHE A 97 -11.63 0.64 10.82
N LYS A 98 -11.34 1.94 10.64
CA LYS A 98 -11.84 2.75 9.54
C LYS A 98 -10.70 3.60 8.99
N VAL A 99 -10.60 3.65 7.67
CA VAL A 99 -9.57 4.40 6.97
C VAL A 99 -10.24 5.34 5.98
N ALA A 100 -9.92 6.63 6.08
CA ALA A 100 -10.27 7.63 5.10
C ALA A 100 -8.98 8.10 4.43
N PHE A 101 -9.01 8.23 3.10
CA PHE A 101 -7.87 8.70 2.32
C PHE A 101 -8.36 9.68 1.26
N THR A 102 -7.63 10.79 1.14
CA THR A 102 -7.88 11.82 0.13
C THR A 102 -6.60 12.03 -0.67
N ILE A 103 -6.73 11.94 -1.98
CA ILE A 103 -5.71 12.41 -2.94
C ILE A 103 -6.10 13.80 -3.43
N ASP A 104 -5.13 14.56 -3.94
CA ASP A 104 -5.37 15.87 -4.55
C ASP A 104 -4.52 16.04 -5.82
N PHE A 105 -4.91 15.32 -6.87
CA PHE A 105 -4.31 15.45 -8.20
C PHE A 105 -5.10 16.48 -9.02
N ASP A 106 -4.38 17.43 -9.59
CA ASP A 106 -4.91 18.32 -10.63
C ASP A 106 -4.70 17.66 -12.00
N HIS A 107 -5.58 16.71 -12.34
CA HIS A 107 -5.47 15.93 -13.56
C HIS A 107 -6.85 15.46 -14.06
N PRO A 108 -7.14 15.49 -15.38
CA PRO A 108 -8.47 15.14 -15.91
C PRO A 108 -8.98 13.74 -15.52
N SER A 109 -8.07 12.78 -15.34
CA SER A 109 -8.41 11.42 -14.88
C SER A 109 -8.77 11.31 -13.40
N PHE A 110 -8.68 12.40 -12.63
CA PHE A 110 -9.01 12.45 -11.20
C PHE A 110 -10.07 13.53 -10.92
N PRO A 111 -11.37 13.28 -11.23
CA PRO A 111 -12.45 14.18 -10.84
C PRO A 111 -12.47 14.39 -9.32
N LYS A 112 -12.57 15.63 -8.84
CA LYS A 112 -12.45 16.00 -7.42
C LYS A 112 -13.41 15.20 -6.53
N GLU A 113 -14.58 14.83 -7.04
CA GLU A 113 -15.63 14.09 -6.34
C GLU A 113 -15.20 12.65 -6.00
N THR A 114 -14.22 12.10 -6.70
CA THR A 114 -13.75 10.71 -6.56
C THR A 114 -12.43 10.59 -5.77
N GLN A 115 -11.84 11.73 -5.40
CA GLN A 115 -10.51 11.75 -4.79
C GLN A 115 -10.52 11.50 -3.28
N THR A 116 -11.70 11.36 -2.67
CA THR A 116 -11.84 10.94 -1.27
C THR A 116 -12.57 9.60 -1.20
N SER A 117 -11.99 8.67 -0.46
CA SER A 117 -12.62 7.38 -0.15
C SER A 117 -12.55 7.12 1.35
N THR A 118 -13.59 6.48 1.87
CA THR A 118 -13.69 6.09 3.27
C THR A 118 -14.16 4.66 3.36
N ILE A 119 -13.40 3.84 4.08
CA ILE A 119 -13.62 2.40 4.20
C ILE A 119 -13.72 2.05 5.67
N ASP A 120 -14.88 1.56 6.09
CA ASP A 120 -15.09 0.98 7.41
C ASP A 120 -15.05 -0.55 7.29
N PHE A 121 -14.00 -1.16 7.85
CA PHE A 121 -13.76 -2.60 7.71
C PHE A 121 -14.74 -3.47 8.50
N SER A 122 -15.62 -2.88 9.32
CA SER A 122 -16.75 -3.60 9.92
C SER A 122 -17.86 -3.92 8.91
N THR A 123 -17.95 -3.15 7.82
CA THR A 123 -19.02 -3.27 6.81
C THR A 123 -18.48 -3.59 5.42
N ILE A 124 -17.24 -3.18 5.14
CA ILE A 124 -16.60 -3.34 3.84
C ILE A 124 -15.52 -4.41 3.93
N SER A 125 -15.60 -5.39 3.02
CA SER A 125 -14.57 -6.42 2.89
C SER A 125 -13.31 -5.85 2.23
N TYR A 126 -12.18 -5.92 2.96
CA TYR A 126 -10.85 -5.65 2.41
C TYR A 126 -10.59 -6.45 1.13
N LEU A 127 -10.97 -7.74 1.11
CA LEU A 127 -10.72 -8.63 -0.01
C LEU A 127 -11.40 -8.15 -1.29
N SER A 128 -12.65 -7.70 -1.22
CA SER A 128 -13.41 -7.30 -2.41
C SER A 128 -13.17 -5.85 -2.82
N GLN A 129 -12.99 -4.93 -1.85
CA GLN A 129 -12.95 -3.48 -2.13
C GLN A 129 -11.54 -2.88 -2.16
N VAL A 130 -10.56 -3.49 -1.51
CA VAL A 130 -9.22 -2.88 -1.34
C VAL A 130 -8.13 -3.71 -2.00
N SER A 131 -8.11 -5.03 -1.77
CA SER A 131 -6.97 -5.88 -2.15
C SER A 131 -6.61 -5.82 -3.64
N ARG A 132 -7.59 -5.49 -4.50
CA ARG A 132 -7.47 -5.46 -5.97
C ARG A 132 -6.99 -4.12 -6.52
N ALA A 133 -6.95 -3.08 -5.69
CA ALA A 133 -6.48 -1.75 -6.11
C ALA A 133 -4.99 -1.84 -6.45
N ARG A 134 -4.63 -1.50 -7.68
CA ARG A 134 -3.25 -1.51 -8.16
C ARG A 134 -2.59 -0.15 -7.89
N THR A 135 -1.28 -0.16 -7.67
CA THR A 135 -0.46 1.06 -7.72
C THR A 135 -0.59 1.74 -9.09
N PHE A 136 -0.34 3.04 -9.12
CA PHE A 136 -0.38 3.84 -10.34
C PHE A 136 0.79 4.81 -10.40
N GLY A 137 1.16 5.19 -11.61
CA GLY A 137 2.19 6.21 -11.86
C GLY A 137 1.90 6.97 -13.14
N PHE A 138 2.41 8.19 -13.24
CA PHE A 138 2.26 9.00 -14.44
C PHE A 138 3.32 8.65 -15.48
N ALA A 139 2.92 8.53 -16.74
CA ALA A 139 3.81 8.19 -17.86
C ALA A 139 5.03 9.13 -17.93
N LYS A 140 4.80 10.44 -17.73
CA LYS A 140 5.84 11.47 -17.69
C LYS A 140 6.90 11.26 -16.59
N ASP A 141 6.52 10.63 -15.48
CA ASP A 141 7.42 10.41 -14.34
C ASP A 141 8.22 9.12 -14.49
N ILE A 142 7.67 8.11 -15.21
CA ILE A 142 8.31 6.80 -15.40
C ILE A 142 9.69 6.94 -16.08
N GLU A 143 9.83 7.80 -17.09
CA GLU A 143 11.13 8.02 -17.75
C GLU A 143 12.17 8.59 -16.78
N ASN A 144 11.77 9.55 -15.94
CA ASN A 144 12.65 10.14 -14.95
C ASN A 144 12.99 9.17 -13.83
N LEU A 145 12.04 8.35 -13.38
CA LEU A 145 12.28 7.29 -12.40
C LEU A 145 13.32 6.29 -12.93
N ARG A 146 13.15 5.83 -14.17
CA ARG A 146 14.08 4.89 -14.80
C ARG A 146 15.50 5.47 -14.94
N LYS A 147 15.63 6.76 -15.27
CA LYS A 147 16.94 7.45 -15.31
C LYS A 147 17.65 7.48 -13.96
N ASN A 148 16.91 7.36 -12.86
CA ASN A 148 17.44 7.31 -11.50
C ASN A 148 17.48 5.88 -10.91
N ASN A 149 17.42 4.85 -11.76
CA ASN A 149 17.37 3.43 -11.37
C ASN A 149 16.16 3.06 -10.50
N LEU A 150 15.04 3.79 -10.64
CA LEU A 150 13.76 3.52 -9.98
C LEU A 150 12.75 2.96 -11.00
N ALA A 151 11.77 2.20 -10.51
CA ALA A 151 10.68 1.63 -11.33
C ALA A 151 11.15 0.83 -12.57
N LEU A 152 12.33 0.20 -12.50
CA LEU A 152 12.93 -0.57 -13.60
C LEU A 152 12.08 -1.78 -14.00
N GLY A 153 11.39 -2.39 -13.03
CA GLY A 153 10.43 -3.48 -13.26
C GLY A 153 8.99 -3.02 -13.58
N GLY A 154 8.74 -1.71 -13.64
CA GLY A 154 7.40 -1.15 -13.85
C GLY A 154 6.89 -1.35 -15.29
N SER A 155 5.67 -1.87 -15.41
CA SER A 155 4.95 -2.11 -16.67
C SER A 155 3.43 -2.01 -16.48
N VAL A 156 2.67 -1.94 -17.58
CA VAL A 156 1.19 -1.96 -17.53
C VAL A 156 0.59 -3.21 -16.87
N ASN A 157 1.38 -4.28 -16.74
CA ASN A 157 0.97 -5.51 -16.08
C ASN A 157 0.98 -5.38 -14.54
N ASN A 158 1.77 -4.45 -13.99
CA ASN A 158 1.98 -4.31 -12.54
C ASN A 158 1.78 -2.88 -12.01
N ALA A 159 1.35 -1.95 -12.85
CA ALA A 159 0.95 -0.62 -12.47
C ALA A 159 -0.11 -0.10 -13.44
N ILE A 160 -1.01 0.74 -12.96
CA ILE A 160 -1.87 1.57 -13.80
C ILE A 160 -1.03 2.75 -14.31
N VAL A 161 -0.95 2.93 -15.62
CA VAL A 161 -0.16 4.02 -16.22
C VAL A 161 -1.08 5.14 -16.65
N ILE A 162 -0.90 6.30 -16.04
CA ILE A 162 -1.73 7.48 -16.31
C ILE A 162 -0.96 8.40 -17.25
N ASP A 163 -1.51 8.58 -18.45
CA ASP A 163 -1.03 9.54 -19.43
C ASP A 163 -1.79 10.87 -19.25
N ASP A 164 -1.34 11.94 -19.93
CA ASP A 164 -1.83 13.32 -19.73
C ASP A 164 -3.36 13.50 -19.91
N TYR A 165 -4.03 12.52 -20.55
CA TYR A 165 -5.46 12.57 -20.85
C TYR A 165 -6.23 11.28 -20.53
N LYS A 166 -5.55 10.16 -20.22
CA LYS A 166 -6.20 8.84 -20.13
C LYS A 166 -5.47 7.85 -19.22
N ILE A 167 -6.22 6.87 -18.74
CA ILE A 167 -5.72 5.72 -17.98
C ILE A 167 -5.44 4.57 -18.96
N SER A 168 -4.28 3.93 -18.83
CA SER A 168 -3.81 2.78 -19.64
C SER A 168 -3.64 1.52 -18.79
#